data_AF-A0A815EYP9-F1
#
_entry.id   AF-A0A815EYP9-F1
#
_cell.length_a   1.000
_cell.length_b   1.000
_cell.length_c   1.000
_cell.angle_alpha   90.00
_cell.angle_beta   90.00
_cell.angle_gamma   90.00
#
_symmetry.space_group_name_H-M   'P 1'
#
loop_
_entity.id
_entity.type
_entity.pdbx_description
1 polymer ?
#
loop_
_entity_poly.entity_id
_entity_poly.type
_entity_poly.pdbx_seq_one_letter_code
_entity_poly.pdbx_strand_id
1 'polypeptide(L)'
;MTETTIKQLATVFPIDAKALEPDPKFRRRRSIIREFSLNTSTHGIPGIARSQNIHNRIFWIVSTLIFTGIMLFFIVESMKAYFNYPTQTSVSFIVERSQAFPAVSICNFSPIRFDNFIEPFLNFTKSRNLTYTNDTIYFTILCSLG
;
A
#
# COMPACT_ATOMS: atom_id res chain seq x y z
N MET A 1 -32.10 37.09 -14.38
CA MET A 1 -33.09 38.12 -14.73
C MET A 1 -34.46 37.57 -14.38
N THR A 2 -35.13 38.17 -13.42
CA THR A 2 -36.50 37.82 -13.04
C THR A 2 -37.47 38.40 -14.06
N GLU A 3 -38.63 37.78 -14.26
CA GLU A 3 -39.65 38.29 -15.22
C GLU A 3 -40.02 39.76 -14.96
N THR A 4 -39.95 40.18 -13.69
CA THR A 4 -40.18 41.55 -13.23
C THR A 4 -39.11 42.54 -13.70
N THR A 5 -37.85 42.12 -13.78
CA THR A 5 -36.76 42.98 -14.27
C THR A 5 -36.80 43.15 -15.79
N ILE A 6 -37.27 42.14 -16.53
CA ILE A 6 -37.50 42.22 -17.97
C ILE A 6 -38.58 43.26 -18.30
N LYS A 7 -39.73 43.19 -17.60
CA LYS A 7 -40.85 44.11 -17.81
C LYS A 7 -40.50 45.57 -17.49
N GLN A 8 -39.70 45.80 -16.44
CA GLN A 8 -39.22 47.14 -16.09
C GLN A 8 -38.20 47.69 -17.09
N LEU A 9 -37.37 46.84 -17.70
CA LEU A 9 -36.39 47.28 -18.70
C LEU A 9 -37.05 47.63 -20.05
N ALA A 10 -38.09 46.87 -20.44
CA ALA A 10 -38.85 47.11 -21.66
C ALA A 10 -39.72 48.39 -21.61
N THR A 11 -40.01 48.91 -20.42
CA THR A 11 -40.69 50.21 -20.25
C THR A 11 -39.72 51.40 -20.32
N VAL A 12 -38.43 51.20 -19.99
CA VAL A 12 -37.40 52.26 -19.98
C VAL A 12 -36.72 52.40 -21.34
N PHE A 13 -36.55 51.29 -22.06
CA PHE A 13 -35.98 51.27 -23.40
C PHE A 13 -37.01 50.73 -24.39
N PRO A 14 -37.11 51.26 -25.63
CA PRO A 14 -38.02 50.77 -26.67
C PRO A 14 -37.46 49.46 -27.26
N ILE A 15 -37.33 48.44 -26.43
CA ILE A 15 -36.84 47.11 -26.78
C ILE A 15 -38.04 46.18 -26.72
N ASP A 16 -38.28 45.43 -27.80
CA ASP A 16 -39.32 44.41 -27.83
C ASP A 16 -39.04 43.39 -26.72
N ALA A 17 -39.97 43.26 -25.76
CA ALA A 17 -39.84 42.34 -24.62
C ALA A 17 -39.58 40.89 -25.06
N LYS A 18 -40.01 40.53 -26.28
CA LYS A 18 -39.76 39.22 -26.90
C LYS A 18 -38.29 38.97 -27.23
N ALA A 19 -37.51 40.02 -27.49
CA ALA A 19 -36.07 39.92 -27.73
C ALA A 19 -35.26 39.73 -26.44
N LEU A 20 -35.85 40.03 -25.28
CA LEU A 20 -35.21 39.87 -23.97
C LEU A 20 -35.50 38.50 -23.33
N GLU A 21 -36.40 37.69 -23.91
CA GLU A 21 -36.62 36.33 -23.43
C GLU A 21 -35.39 35.46 -23.70
N PRO A 22 -34.87 34.75 -22.68
CA PRO A 22 -33.72 33.88 -22.86
C PRO A 22 -34.05 32.75 -23.85
N ASP A 23 -33.12 32.45 -24.77
CA ASP A 23 -33.27 31.39 -25.78
C ASP A 23 -33.86 30.11 -25.15
N PRO A 24 -35.00 29.59 -25.65
CA PRO A 24 -35.66 28.41 -25.09
C PRO A 24 -34.72 27.21 -24.92
N LYS A 25 -33.68 27.07 -25.76
CA LYS A 25 -32.68 26.01 -25.62
C LYS A 25 -31.85 26.13 -24.34
N PHE A 26 -31.56 27.35 -23.88
CA PHE A 26 -30.80 27.57 -22.65
C PHE A 26 -31.62 27.20 -21.41
N ARG A 27 -32.91 27.56 -21.41
CA ARG A 27 -33.84 27.21 -20.32
C ARG A 27 -33.98 25.69 -20.15
N ARG A 28 -34.10 24.97 -21.27
CA ARG A 28 -34.15 23.50 -21.30
C ARG A 28 -32.87 22.86 -20.77
N ARG A 29 -31.69 23.34 -21.18
CA ARG A 29 -30.41 22.79 -20.68
C ARG A 29 -30.26 23.00 -19.16
N ARG A 30 -30.63 24.17 -18.66
CA ARG A 30 -30.56 24.48 -17.23
C ARG A 30 -31.50 23.64 -16.39
N SER A 31 -32.71 23.33 -16.88
CA SER A 31 -33.65 22.46 -16.16
C SER A 31 -33.12 21.03 -16.07
N ILE A 32 -32.56 20.49 -17.15
CA ILE A 32 -31.97 19.13 -17.18
C ILE A 32 -30.80 19.04 -16.19
N ILE A 33 -29.87 20.00 -16.22
CA ILE A 33 -28.73 20.00 -15.29
C ILE A 33 -29.21 20.10 -13.85
N ARG A 34 -30.22 20.91 -13.57
CA ARG A 34 -30.79 21.06 -12.23
C ARG A 34 -31.45 19.78 -11.74
N GLU A 35 -32.23 19.12 -12.59
CA GLU A 35 -32.91 17.86 -12.28
C GLU A 35 -31.90 16.74 -12.01
N PHE A 36 -30.89 16.60 -12.88
CA PHE A 36 -29.78 15.67 -12.67
C PHE A 36 -29.04 15.95 -11.36
N SER A 37 -28.73 17.22 -11.09
CA SER A 37 -28.00 17.61 -9.88
C SER A 37 -28.79 17.36 -8.59
N LEU A 38 -30.12 17.31 -8.65
CA LEU A 38 -30.97 17.01 -7.50
C LEU A 38 -31.19 15.51 -7.30
N ASN A 39 -31.14 14.72 -8.38
CA ASN A 39 -31.40 13.28 -8.37
C ASN A 39 -30.14 12.40 -8.36
N THR A 40 -28.95 13.01 -8.45
CA THR A 40 -27.69 12.26 -8.37
C THR A 40 -27.46 11.67 -6.98
N SER A 41 -26.83 10.50 -6.92
CA SER A 41 -26.38 9.85 -5.69
C SER A 41 -25.14 10.51 -5.07
N THR A 42 -24.47 11.41 -5.79
CA THR A 42 -23.29 12.12 -5.28
C THR A 42 -23.72 13.12 -4.20
N HIS A 43 -23.47 12.81 -2.93
CA HIS A 43 -23.96 13.59 -1.78
C HIS A 43 -23.67 15.11 -1.81
N GLY A 44 -22.56 15.54 -2.43
CA GLY A 44 -22.21 16.97 -2.51
C GLY A 44 -23.00 17.79 -3.54
N ILE A 45 -23.39 17.18 -4.67
CA ILE A 45 -24.00 17.90 -5.80
C ILE A 45 -25.43 18.41 -5.51
N PRO A 46 -26.32 17.63 -4.87
CA PRO A 46 -27.63 18.12 -4.45
C PRO A 46 -27.55 19.26 -3.44
N GLY A 47 -26.54 19.24 -2.56
CA GLY A 47 -26.27 20.33 -1.61
C GLY A 47 -26.00 21.66 -2.31
N ILE A 48 -25.20 21.63 -3.39
CA ILE A 48 -24.92 22.80 -4.24
C ILE A 48 -26.19 23.23 -4.98
N ALA A 49 -26.95 22.30 -5.57
CA ALA A 49 -28.13 22.59 -6.38
C ALA A 49 -29.33 23.12 -5.57
N ARG A 50 -29.47 22.71 -4.31
CA ARG A 50 -30.52 23.13 -3.38
C ARG A 50 -30.19 24.45 -2.67
N SER A 51 -28.92 24.80 -2.53
CA SER A 51 -28.50 26.03 -1.84
C SER A 51 -29.06 27.29 -2.52
N GLN A 52 -29.73 28.14 -1.74
CA GLN A 52 -30.23 29.45 -2.17
C GLN A 52 -29.25 30.57 -1.83
N ASN A 53 -28.53 30.42 -0.70
CA ASN A 53 -27.57 31.39 -0.20
C ASN A 53 -26.16 31.14 -0.77
N ILE A 54 -25.46 32.22 -1.13
CA ILE A 54 -24.10 32.15 -1.70
C ILE A 54 -23.11 31.46 -0.75
N HIS A 55 -23.17 31.76 0.56
CA HIS A 55 -22.27 31.17 1.56
C HIS A 55 -22.43 29.65 1.64
N ASN A 56 -23.67 29.16 1.68
CA ASN A 56 -23.96 27.73 1.73
C ASN A 56 -23.50 27.05 0.44
N ARG A 57 -23.65 27.71 -0.70
CA ARG A 57 -23.18 27.19 -1.99
C ARG A 57 -21.66 27.04 -2.02
N ILE A 58 -20.93 28.05 -1.54
CA ILE A 58 -19.47 28.03 -1.43
C ILE A 58 -19.04 26.89 -0.50
N PHE A 59 -19.68 26.76 0.67
CA PHE A 59 -19.40 25.67 1.61
C PHE A 59 -19.54 24.29 0.96
N TRP A 60 -20.65 24.04 0.26
CA TRP A 60 -20.87 22.75 -0.42
C TRP A 60 -19.86 22.49 -1.54
N ILE A 61 -19.48 23.52 -2.31
CA ILE A 61 -18.45 23.38 -3.35
C ILE A 61 -17.10 23.03 -2.73
N VAL A 62 -16.66 23.80 -1.73
CA VAL A 62 -15.36 23.60 -1.06
C VAL A 62 -15.31 22.23 -0.39
N SER A 63 -16.36 21.88 0.35
CA SER A 63 -16.50 20.57 1.01
C SER A 63 -16.40 19.43 -0.01
N THR A 64 -17.15 19.51 -1.12
CA THR A 64 -17.13 18.47 -2.17
C THR A 64 -15.73 18.33 -2.80
N LEU A 65 -15.04 19.43 -3.06
CA LEU A 65 -13.68 19.42 -3.62
C LEU A 65 -12.67 18.79 -2.66
N ILE A 66 -12.72 19.17 -1.37
CA ILE A 66 -11.83 18.63 -0.34
C ILE A 66 -12.03 17.12 -0.20
N PHE A 67 -13.28 16.65 -0.03
CA PHE A 67 -13.55 15.23 0.10
C PHE A 67 -13.16 14.42 -1.14
N THR A 68 -13.37 14.98 -2.33
CA THR A 68 -12.94 14.34 -3.59
C THR A 68 -11.41 14.24 -3.66
N GLY A 69 -10.69 15.30 -3.26
CA GLY A 69 -9.23 15.29 -3.21
C GLY A 69 -8.69 14.26 -2.22
N ILE A 70 -9.25 14.19 -1.01
CA ILE A 70 -8.90 13.20 0.02
C ILE A 70 -9.18 11.78 -0.48
N MET A 71 -10.35 11.55 -1.09
CA MET A 71 -10.71 10.26 -1.67
C MET A 71 -9.70 9.82 -2.74
N LEU A 72 -9.33 10.70 -3.67
CA LEU A 72 -8.34 10.40 -4.71
C LEU A 72 -6.98 10.08 -4.11
N PHE A 73 -6.53 10.83 -3.09
CA PHE A 73 -5.30 10.55 -2.38
C PHE A 73 -5.31 9.14 -1.77
N PHE A 74 -6.37 8.77 -1.05
CA PHE A 74 -6.49 7.43 -0.46
C PHE A 74 -6.57 6.32 -1.51
N ILE A 75 -7.24 6.55 -2.65
CA ILE A 75 -7.27 5.59 -3.75
C ILE A 75 -5.86 5.35 -4.29
N VAL A 76 -5.08 6.41 -4.53
CA VAL A 76 -3.70 6.31 -5.02
C VAL A 76 -2.82 5.56 -4.03
N GLU A 77 -2.89 5.90 -2.74
CA GLU A 77 -2.11 5.22 -1.70
C GLU A 77 -2.52 3.74 -1.57
N SER A 78 -3.81 3.43 -1.66
CA SER A 78 -4.31 2.06 -1.64
C SER A 78 -3.83 1.26 -2.86
N MET A 79 -3.83 1.87 -4.05
CA MET A 79 -3.29 1.25 -5.26
C MET A 79 -1.80 0.96 -5.11
N LYS A 80 -1.01 1.91 -4.61
CA LYS A 80 0.43 1.68 -4.34
C LYS A 80 0.62 0.55 -3.33
N ALA A 81 -0.13 0.55 -2.24
CA ALA A 81 -0.06 -0.50 -1.22
C ALA A 81 -0.38 -1.90 -1.79
N TYR A 82 -1.36 -1.99 -2.69
CA TYR A 82 -1.70 -3.23 -3.39
C TYR A 82 -0.55 -3.73 -4.28
N PHE A 83 0.02 -2.84 -5.11
CA PHE A 83 1.13 -3.20 -6.02
C PHE A 83 2.50 -3.34 -5.34
N ASN A 84 2.61 -2.96 -4.05
CA ASN A 84 3.80 -3.25 -3.25
C ASN A 84 3.85 -4.70 -2.77
N TYR A 85 2.79 -5.49 -2.97
CA TYR A 85 2.68 -6.90 -2.56
C TYR A 85 3.18 -7.18 -1.12
N PRO A 86 2.76 -6.41 -0.10
CA PRO A 86 3.23 -6.63 1.26
C PRO A 86 2.68 -7.97 1.79
N THR A 87 3.55 -8.81 2.35
CA THR A 87 3.17 -10.08 2.94
C THR A 87 3.11 -9.97 4.47
N GLN A 88 1.95 -10.29 5.05
CA GLN A 88 1.80 -10.37 6.50
C GLN A 88 2.00 -11.82 6.95
N THR A 89 2.97 -12.07 7.84
CA THR A 89 3.18 -13.38 8.44
C THR A 89 2.60 -13.37 9.86
N SER A 90 1.51 -14.11 10.08
CA SER A 90 0.93 -14.30 11.41
C SER A 90 1.50 -15.57 12.05
N VAL A 91 2.24 -15.43 13.15
CA VAL A 91 2.72 -16.57 13.93
C VAL A 91 1.67 -16.91 14.99
N SER A 92 1.12 -18.11 14.93
CA SER A 92 0.23 -18.65 15.96
C SER A 92 0.83 -19.91 16.58
N PHE A 93 0.61 -20.09 17.88
CA PHE A 93 1.02 -21.27 18.61
C PHE A 93 -0.19 -22.19 18.76
N ILE A 94 -0.12 -23.35 18.13
CA ILE A 94 -1.17 -24.38 18.20
C ILE A 94 -0.58 -25.53 19.01
N VAL A 95 -1.25 -25.95 20.08
CA VAL A 95 -0.82 -27.08 20.90
C VAL A 95 -1.45 -28.35 20.32
N GLU A 96 -0.69 -29.09 19.54
CA GLU A 96 -1.10 -30.39 19.01
C GLU A 96 -0.80 -31.50 20.02
N ARG A 97 -1.74 -32.45 20.22
CA ARG A 97 -1.55 -33.57 21.16
C ARG A 97 -0.47 -34.57 20.70
N SER A 98 -0.19 -34.62 19.40
CA SER A 98 0.77 -35.54 18.80
C SER A 98 1.58 -34.82 17.73
N GLN A 99 2.85 -34.55 18.00
CA GLN A 99 3.78 -33.94 17.05
C GLN A 99 4.80 -34.99 16.58
N ALA A 100 5.20 -34.93 15.31
CA ALA A 100 6.25 -35.79 14.79
C ALA A 100 7.56 -35.50 15.54
N PHE A 101 8.20 -36.54 16.07
CA PHE A 101 9.51 -36.39 16.71
C PHE A 101 10.54 -36.01 15.63
N PRO A 102 11.32 -34.93 15.82
CA PRO A 102 12.27 -34.49 14.81
C PRO A 102 13.44 -35.46 14.68
N ALA A 103 14.10 -35.48 13.52
CA ALA A 103 15.35 -36.19 13.38
C ALA A 103 16.42 -35.50 14.25
N VAL A 104 16.89 -36.18 15.28
CA VAL A 104 17.98 -35.71 16.14
C VAL A 104 19.28 -36.29 15.62
N SER A 105 20.18 -35.43 15.13
CA SER A 105 21.53 -35.82 14.73
C SER A 105 22.51 -35.40 15.81
N ILE A 106 23.15 -36.38 16.46
CA ILE A 106 24.19 -36.13 17.46
C ILE A 106 25.54 -36.48 16.83
N CYS A 107 26.42 -35.49 16.74
CA CYS A 107 27.79 -35.68 16.29
C CYS A 107 28.74 -35.58 17.49
N ASN A 108 29.77 -36.42 17.50
CA ASN A 108 30.89 -36.24 18.42
C ASN A 108 31.63 -34.94 18.03
N PHE A 109 31.98 -34.12 19.02
CA PHE A 109 32.79 -32.91 18.79
C PHE A 109 34.17 -33.27 18.23
N SER A 110 34.73 -34.41 18.65
CA SER A 110 35.97 -34.89 18.07
C SER A 110 35.75 -35.42 16.65
N PRO A 111 36.33 -34.78 15.62
CA PRO A 111 36.12 -35.17 14.22
C PRO A 111 36.86 -36.45 13.84
N ILE A 112 37.88 -36.84 14.62
CA ILE A 112 38.79 -37.93 14.31
C ILE A 112 39.02 -38.77 15.55
N ARG A 113 38.96 -40.10 15.39
CA ARG A 113 39.33 -41.04 16.44
C ARG A 113 40.82 -41.35 16.36
N PHE A 114 41.56 -41.00 17.42
CA PHE A 114 43.03 -41.07 17.41
C PHE A 114 43.56 -42.51 17.24
N ASP A 115 42.94 -43.47 17.90
CA ASP A 115 43.22 -44.91 17.79
C ASP A 115 43.22 -45.41 16.33
N ASN A 116 42.22 -45.02 15.54
CA ASN A 116 42.09 -45.44 14.15
C ASN A 116 42.93 -44.58 13.18
N PHE A 117 43.26 -43.35 13.57
CA PHE A 117 43.99 -42.41 12.72
C PHE A 117 45.50 -42.60 12.79
N ILE A 118 46.04 -42.95 13.95
CA ILE A 118 47.48 -42.88 14.21
C ILE A 118 48.30 -43.88 13.38
N GLU A 119 47.87 -45.14 13.29
CA GLU A 119 48.55 -46.19 12.52
C GLU A 119 48.70 -45.87 11.02
N PRO A 120 47.62 -45.54 10.28
CA PRO A 120 47.74 -45.16 8.87
C PRO A 120 48.52 -43.85 8.68
N PHE A 121 48.39 -42.89 9.60
CA PHE A 121 49.17 -41.66 9.58
C PHE A 121 50.68 -41.91 9.74
N LEU A 122 51.07 -42.77 10.68
CA LEU A 122 52.47 -43.14 10.92
C LEU A 122 53.06 -43.93 9.74
N ASN A 123 52.29 -44.85 9.16
CA ASN A 123 52.71 -45.57 7.96
C ASN A 123 52.88 -44.64 6.76
N PHE A 124 51.96 -43.69 6.56
CA PHE A 124 52.06 -42.68 5.50
C PHE A 124 53.29 -41.79 5.67
N THR A 125 53.51 -41.22 6.86
CA THR A 125 54.65 -40.34 7.14
C THR A 125 55.99 -41.06 6.99
N LYS A 126 56.09 -42.31 7.47
CA LYS A 126 57.26 -43.18 7.28
C LYS A 126 57.52 -43.47 5.81
N SER A 127 56.50 -43.77 5.02
CA SER A 127 56.64 -44.02 3.57
C SER A 127 57.13 -42.81 2.78
N ARG A 128 56.83 -41.61 3.28
CA ARG A 128 57.23 -40.33 2.69
C ARG A 128 58.55 -39.78 3.25
N ASN A 129 59.22 -40.49 4.17
CA ASN A 129 60.41 -39.99 4.90
C ASN A 129 60.17 -38.64 5.59
N LEU A 130 58.95 -38.40 6.08
CA LEU A 130 58.55 -37.15 6.77
C LEU A 130 58.69 -37.23 8.29
N THR A 131 59.37 -38.24 8.81
CA THR A 131 59.68 -38.35 10.24
C THR A 131 60.79 -37.36 10.61
N TYR A 132 60.44 -36.10 10.82
CA TYR A 132 61.37 -35.10 11.34
C TYR A 132 61.43 -35.22 12.87
N THR A 133 62.63 -35.50 13.40
CA THR A 133 62.88 -35.88 14.80
C THR A 133 62.81 -34.73 15.82
N ASN A 134 62.40 -33.52 15.41
CA ASN A 134 62.33 -32.34 16.28
C ASN A 134 60.89 -31.87 16.60
N ASP A 135 59.85 -32.54 16.07
CA ASP A 135 58.46 -32.06 16.12
C ASP A 135 57.57 -32.77 17.16
N THR A 136 58.14 -33.26 18.26
CA THR A 136 57.34 -33.64 19.46
C THR A 136 56.59 -32.45 20.05
N ILE A 137 56.92 -31.22 19.64
CA ILE A 137 56.30 -29.97 20.10
C ILE A 137 55.02 -29.63 19.30
N TYR A 138 54.94 -29.95 18.00
CA TYR A 138 53.83 -29.51 17.15
C TYR A 138 52.59 -30.42 17.17
N PHE A 139 52.75 -31.72 17.43
CA PHE A 139 51.59 -32.62 17.50
C PHE A 139 50.69 -32.35 18.72
N THR A 140 51.27 -31.79 19.80
CA THR A 140 50.55 -31.36 21.01
C THR A 140 49.75 -30.06 20.78
N ILE A 141 50.21 -29.18 19.89
CA ILE A 141 49.56 -27.88 19.63
C ILE A 141 48.27 -28.05 18.81
N LEU A 142 48.19 -29.05 17.92
CA LEU A 142 46.98 -29.28 17.12
C LEU A 142 45.80 -29.88 17.93
N CYS A 143 46.06 -30.48 19.09
CA CYS A 143 45.01 -31.07 19.95
C CYS A 143 44.49 -30.12 21.04
N SER A 144 45.11 -28.95 21.19
CA SER A 144 44.82 -27.98 22.27
C SER A 144 44.02 -26.74 21.79
N LEU A 145 43.64 -26.71 20.50
CA LEU A 145 42.94 -25.59 19.84
C LEU A 145 41.56 -25.98 19.29
N GLY A 146 40.94 -27.00 19.90
CA GLY A 146 39.52 -27.34 19.74
C GLY A 146 38.77 -27.14 21.04
#